data_AF-A0AAV5QFR4-F1
#
_entry.id   AF-A0AAV5QFR4-F1
#
_cell.length_a   1.000
_cell.length_b   1.000
_cell.length_c   1.000
_cell.angle_alpha   90.00
_cell.angle_beta   90.00
_cell.angle_gamma   90.00
#
_symmetry.space_group_name_H-M   'P 1'
#
loop_
_entity.id
_entity.type
_entity.pdbx_description
1 polymer ?
#
loop_
_entity_poly.entity_id
_entity_poly.type
_entity_poly.pdbx_seq_one_letter_code
_entity_poly.pdbx_strand_id
1 'polypeptide(L)'
;MASSQELICPDLNLENCFPKKFVATNEWQIIKPGQEVPEGLHYRLNFETGIKQAKLLDPNESEDNKDREMAVLVSDESNSIQEFQDEDYDNLWGNDDPVNVVLEEVTPDEGKGEGISFQQSLQNLHHIFRSSKNIESVISNNYDAIEKSLDSLIYSAHDIEFGREFTADNSNIILFFSIINNPNIAQIDIKEKLLRIIGSSIRNNEESLQNIMQYNHGGDPLLNSLISFIDIQLTSSTAKAYVDQILIKRTVGVLNALIYNKGALADFERLKIKDFLSNRFNLLNSDVKKRCINLLNDYDLLIGEHDTRSDEL
;
A
#
# COMPACT_ATOMS: atom_id res chain seq x y z
N MET A 1 41.39 34.55 15.26
CA MET A 1 40.25 35.37 14.80
C MET A 1 38.99 34.71 15.34
N ALA A 2 38.29 35.37 16.27
CA ALA A 2 37.12 34.80 16.93
C ALA A 2 35.94 34.77 15.95
N SER A 3 35.51 33.57 15.56
CA SER A 3 34.33 33.37 14.71
C SER A 3 33.08 33.74 15.51
N SER A 4 32.45 34.86 15.16
CA SER A 4 31.14 35.27 15.68
C SER A 4 30.10 34.23 15.25
N GLN A 5 29.83 33.26 16.13
CA GLN A 5 28.77 32.27 15.92
C GLN A 5 27.41 32.97 16.00
N GLU A 6 26.63 32.93 14.93
CA GLU A 6 25.23 33.36 14.96
C GLU A 6 24.46 32.52 15.97
N LEU A 7 23.76 33.16 16.90
CA LEU A 7 22.97 32.50 17.94
C LEU A 7 21.48 32.65 17.64
N ILE A 8 20.73 31.57 17.86
CA ILE A 8 19.27 31.54 17.85
C ILE A 8 18.81 31.54 19.31
N CYS A 9 17.97 32.49 19.69
CA CYS A 9 17.38 32.58 21.01
C CYS A 9 15.86 32.41 20.89
N PRO A 10 15.28 31.32 21.40
CA PRO A 10 13.85 31.02 21.25
C PRO A 10 12.97 31.93 22.13
N ASP A 11 13.54 32.53 23.17
CA ASP A 11 12.88 33.48 24.06
C ASP A 11 13.83 34.63 24.45
N LEU A 12 13.32 35.58 25.24
CA LEU A 12 14.11 36.71 25.76
C LEU A 12 15.13 36.30 26.84
N ASN A 13 15.21 35.00 27.19
CA ASN A 13 16.18 34.50 28.14
C ASN A 13 17.49 34.16 27.41
N LEU A 14 18.52 34.95 27.69
CA LEU A 14 19.84 34.82 27.08
C LEU A 14 20.54 33.47 27.38
N GLU A 15 20.08 32.74 28.40
CA GLU A 15 20.59 31.39 28.72
C GLU A 15 20.06 30.31 27.77
N ASN A 16 18.96 30.55 27.05
CA ASN A 16 18.34 29.59 26.14
C ASN A 16 18.84 29.71 24.69
N CYS A 17 19.81 30.58 24.45
CA CYS A 17 20.39 30.77 23.12
C CYS A 17 21.30 29.59 22.73
N PHE A 18 21.20 29.14 21.49
CA PHE A 18 22.02 28.06 20.92
C PHE A 18 22.63 28.48 19.57
N PRO A 19 23.76 27.88 19.16
CA PRO A 19 24.38 28.21 17.88
C PRO A 19 23.45 27.85 16.73
N LYS A 20 23.35 28.76 15.75
CA LYS A 20 22.57 28.58 14.53
C LYS A 20 23.02 27.36 13.74
N LYS A 21 24.32 27.05 13.73
CA LYS A 21 24.86 25.84 13.12
C LYS A 21 24.94 24.70 14.12
N PHE A 22 24.46 23.53 13.72
CA PHE A 22 24.59 22.30 14.49
C PHE A 22 26.02 21.79 14.43
N VAL A 23 26.59 21.48 15.60
CA VAL A 23 27.93 20.89 15.73
C VAL A 23 27.76 19.44 16.15
N ALA A 24 27.87 18.54 15.18
CA ALA A 24 27.70 17.11 15.40
C ALA A 24 28.85 16.51 16.20
N THR A 25 28.53 15.50 17.00
CA THR A 25 29.47 14.66 17.73
C THR A 25 29.22 13.19 17.41
N ASN A 26 30.02 12.27 17.95
CA ASN A 26 29.80 10.82 17.79
C ASN A 26 28.58 10.31 18.58
N GLU A 27 27.99 11.16 19.43
CA GLU A 27 26.81 10.84 20.24
C GLU A 27 25.57 11.56 19.71
N TRP A 28 24.39 10.97 19.95
CA TRP A 28 23.12 11.54 19.51
C TRP A 28 22.80 12.86 20.23
N GLN A 29 22.73 13.95 19.46
CA GLN A 29 22.39 15.27 19.96
C GLN A 29 21.06 15.74 19.37
N ILE A 30 20.23 16.39 20.19
CA ILE A 30 18.94 16.95 19.77
C ILE A 30 19.18 18.14 18.84
N ILE A 31 18.51 18.14 17.68
CA ILE A 31 18.49 19.26 16.75
C ILE A 31 17.46 20.27 17.28
N LYS A 32 17.89 21.51 17.54
CA LYS A 32 17.00 22.57 18.02
C LYS A 32 16.22 23.20 16.85
N PRO A 33 15.01 23.73 17.09
CA PRO A 33 14.23 24.40 16.03
C PRO A 33 15.00 25.54 15.38
N GLY A 34 15.00 25.59 14.04
CA GLY A 34 15.68 26.63 13.26
C GLY A 34 17.21 26.47 13.15
N GLN A 35 17.79 25.42 13.74
CA GLN A 35 19.21 25.15 13.64
C GLN A 35 19.58 24.57 12.27
N GLU A 36 20.57 25.17 11.60
CA GLU A 36 21.16 24.69 10.34
C GLU A 36 21.98 23.42 10.61
N VAL A 37 21.59 22.30 10.00
CA VAL A 37 22.26 21.01 10.19
C VAL A 37 23.16 20.68 8.99
N PRO A 38 24.46 20.39 9.19
CA PRO A 38 25.35 19.96 8.12
C PRO A 38 24.91 18.65 7.46
N GLU A 39 25.17 18.53 6.16
CA GLU A 39 24.98 17.29 5.40
C GLU A 39 25.95 16.19 5.86
N GLY A 40 25.60 14.92 5.58
CA GLY A 40 26.46 13.77 5.88
C GLY A 40 26.45 13.31 7.36
N LEU A 41 25.41 13.65 8.10
CA LEU A 41 25.18 13.15 9.47
C LEU A 41 24.20 11.99 9.48
N HIS A 42 24.25 11.19 10.55
CA HIS A 42 23.24 10.18 10.83
C HIS A 42 22.08 10.84 11.58
N TYR A 43 20.84 10.65 11.12
CA TYR A 43 19.63 11.24 11.70
C TYR A 43 18.71 10.19 12.31
N ARG A 44 18.00 10.59 13.37
CA ARG A 44 16.85 9.82 13.88
C ARG A 44 15.73 10.74 14.32
N LEU A 45 14.50 10.27 14.15
CA LEU A 45 13.28 10.96 14.57
C LEU A 45 12.50 10.05 15.51
N ASN A 46 12.18 10.54 16.70
CA ASN A 46 11.22 9.87 17.56
C ASN A 46 9.80 10.29 17.12
N PHE A 47 9.02 9.35 16.57
CA PHE A 47 7.70 9.62 16.01
C PHE A 47 6.59 9.89 17.04
N GLU A 48 6.78 9.48 18.30
CA GLU A 48 5.83 9.78 19.38
C GLU A 48 5.99 11.22 19.90
N THR A 49 7.23 11.75 19.88
CA THR A 49 7.57 13.05 20.48
C THR A 49 7.95 14.13 19.47
N GLY A 50 8.21 13.76 18.21
CA GLY A 50 8.69 14.65 17.15
C GLY A 50 10.16 15.09 17.30
N ILE A 51 10.91 14.54 18.25
CA ILE A 51 12.28 14.98 18.54
C ILE A 51 13.24 14.45 17.45
N LYS A 52 13.91 15.39 16.76
CA LYS A 52 14.97 15.12 15.78
C LYS A 52 16.34 15.10 16.48
N GLN A 53 17.17 14.11 16.15
CA GLN A 53 18.55 14.02 16.65
C GLN A 53 19.50 13.68 15.52
N ALA A 54 20.77 14.10 15.65
CA ALA A 54 21.84 13.74 14.73
C ALA A 54 23.16 13.39 15.43
N LYS A 55 23.99 12.57 14.78
CA LYS A 55 25.38 12.25 15.15
C LYS A 55 26.29 12.13 13.91
N LEU A 56 27.60 12.09 14.10
CA LEU A 56 28.57 11.78 13.04
C LEU A 56 28.46 10.31 12.61
N LEU A 57 28.70 10.04 11.32
CA LEU A 57 28.80 8.68 10.78
C LEU A 57 30.11 8.04 11.28
N ASP A 58 30.01 6.95 12.04
CA ASP A 58 31.18 6.13 12.40
C ASP A 58 31.40 5.07 11.29
N PRO A 59 32.53 5.11 10.57
CA PRO A 59 32.84 4.12 9.54
C PRO A 59 33.03 2.69 10.09
N ASN A 60 33.15 2.50 11.41
CA ASN A 60 33.31 1.19 12.05
C ASN A 60 32.02 0.59 12.64
N GLU A 61 30.85 1.25 12.52
CA GLU A 61 29.57 0.65 12.94
C GLU A 61 29.14 -0.45 11.93
N SER A 62 28.89 -1.66 12.44
CA SER A 62 28.50 -2.85 11.67
C SER A 62 27.23 -2.64 10.86
N GLU A 63 27.17 -3.19 9.64
CA GLU A 63 26.05 -3.06 8.69
C GLU A 63 24.68 -3.44 9.29
N ASP A 64 24.64 -4.36 10.25
CA ASP A 64 23.42 -4.76 10.98
C ASP A 64 22.71 -3.61 11.75
N ASN A 65 23.40 -2.49 12.01
CA ASN A 65 22.82 -1.30 12.67
C ASN A 65 22.51 -0.16 11.70
N LYS A 66 22.90 -0.23 10.42
CA LYS A 66 22.66 0.82 9.43
C LYS A 66 21.23 0.78 8.86
N ASP A 67 20.60 -0.40 8.89
CA ASP A 67 19.28 -0.62 8.28
C ASP A 67 18.07 -0.28 9.19
N ARG A 68 18.31 0.22 10.41
CA ARG A 68 17.23 0.60 11.35
C ARG A 68 16.98 2.10 11.49
N GLU A 69 17.72 2.95 10.78
CA GLU A 69 17.60 4.40 10.93
C GLU A 69 17.44 5.08 9.56
N MET A 70 16.24 5.58 9.34
CA MET A 70 15.75 6.19 8.10
C MET A 70 16.45 7.53 7.85
N ALA A 71 17.27 7.61 6.78
CA ALA A 71 17.90 8.84 6.33
C ALA A 71 16.90 9.68 5.52
N VAL A 72 16.63 10.92 5.96
CA VAL A 72 15.84 11.91 5.22
C VAL A 72 16.81 12.88 4.55
N LEU A 73 16.88 12.85 3.22
CA LEU A 73 17.54 13.89 2.42
C LEU A 73 16.54 15.04 2.24
N VAL A 74 16.92 16.26 2.63
CA VAL A 74 16.15 17.48 2.38
C VAL A 74 16.81 18.22 1.23
N SER A 75 16.08 18.47 0.16
CA SER A 75 16.44 19.45 -0.88
C SER A 75 15.31 20.46 -1.01
N ASP A 76 15.66 21.75 -0.88
CA ASP A 76 14.76 22.89 -0.87
C ASP A 76 14.08 23.16 -2.23
N GLU A 77 12.88 23.74 -2.11
CA GLU A 77 11.89 24.04 -3.14
C GLU A 77 12.36 25.02 -4.23
N SER A 78 11.92 24.78 -5.48
CA SER A 78 11.50 25.87 -6.36
C SER A 78 10.44 25.41 -7.37
N ASN A 79 9.33 26.15 -7.39
CA ASN A 79 8.16 26.01 -8.25
C ASN A 79 8.45 25.60 -9.71
N SER A 80 7.93 24.43 -10.09
CA SER A 80 7.33 24.18 -11.39
C SER A 80 6.37 23.00 -11.25
N ILE A 81 5.11 23.18 -11.68
CA ILE A 81 4.17 22.08 -11.86
C ILE A 81 4.82 21.13 -12.87
N GLN A 82 5.32 20.01 -12.39
CA GLN A 82 5.86 18.91 -13.18
C GLN A 82 5.21 17.63 -12.68
N GLU A 83 4.73 16.85 -13.65
CA GLU A 83 4.11 15.54 -13.49
C GLU A 83 4.87 14.72 -12.43
N PHE A 84 4.17 14.39 -11.34
CA PHE A 84 4.66 13.48 -10.32
C PHE A 84 4.86 12.11 -10.97
N GLN A 85 6.10 11.80 -11.37
CA GLN A 85 6.53 10.42 -11.58
C GLN A 85 6.77 9.83 -10.20
N ASP A 86 5.75 9.14 -9.72
CA ASP A 86 5.63 8.52 -8.41
C ASP A 86 6.54 7.29 -8.26
N GLU A 87 7.84 7.51 -8.02
CA GLU A 87 8.82 6.44 -7.72
C GLU A 87 8.61 5.78 -6.33
N ASP A 88 7.69 6.29 -5.49
CA ASP A 88 7.41 5.75 -4.14
C ASP A 88 6.15 4.86 -4.07
N TYR A 89 5.39 4.75 -5.18
CA TYR A 89 4.11 4.02 -5.20
C TYR A 89 4.22 2.56 -5.63
N ASP A 90 5.36 2.14 -6.19
CA ASP A 90 5.63 0.73 -6.57
C ASP A 90 5.81 -0.19 -5.35
N ASN A 91 6.28 0.34 -4.22
CA ASN A 91 6.44 -0.39 -2.96
C ASN A 91 5.10 -0.77 -2.29
N LEU A 92 3.96 -0.28 -2.80
CA LEU A 92 2.64 -0.56 -2.22
C LEU A 92 2.08 -1.94 -2.65
N TRP A 93 2.59 -2.56 -3.70
CA TRP A 93 2.24 -3.94 -4.06
C TRP A 93 3.43 -4.80 -4.52
N GLY A 94 4.64 -4.22 -4.62
CA GLY A 94 5.89 -4.94 -4.86
C GLY A 94 6.68 -5.22 -3.57
N ASN A 95 7.08 -6.48 -3.40
CA ASN A 95 8.27 -6.96 -2.69
C ASN A 95 8.39 -6.95 -1.14
N ASP A 96 7.30 -6.82 -0.38
CA ASP A 96 7.33 -7.10 1.07
C ASP A 96 6.84 -8.52 1.42
N ASP A 97 7.54 -9.56 0.95
CA ASP A 97 7.45 -10.89 1.57
C ASP A 97 8.87 -11.43 1.82
N PRO A 98 9.26 -11.72 3.07
CA PRO A 98 10.43 -12.54 3.34
C PRO A 98 10.03 -14.00 3.10
N VAL A 99 9.89 -14.39 1.84
CA VAL A 99 9.98 -15.80 1.45
C VAL A 99 11.31 -15.95 0.74
N ASN A 100 12.31 -16.46 1.45
CA ASN A 100 13.51 -17.03 0.86
C ASN A 100 13.11 -18.24 -0.01
N VAL A 101 12.54 -18.01 -1.18
CA VAL A 101 12.73 -18.89 -2.33
C VAL A 101 13.86 -18.26 -3.11
N VAL A 102 15.00 -18.95 -3.11
CA VAL A 102 16.08 -18.67 -4.04
C VAL A 102 15.49 -18.80 -5.43
N LEU A 103 15.09 -17.68 -6.04
CA LEU A 103 14.92 -17.59 -7.47
C LEU A 103 16.34 -17.63 -8.02
N GLU A 104 16.77 -18.79 -8.49
CA GLU A 104 17.89 -18.82 -9.43
C GLU A 104 17.59 -17.79 -10.51
N GLU A 105 18.55 -16.90 -10.77
CA GLU A 105 18.53 -16.01 -11.94
C GLU A 105 18.43 -16.90 -13.19
N VAL A 106 17.21 -17.14 -13.64
CA VAL A 106 16.99 -17.71 -14.96
C VAL A 106 17.29 -16.58 -15.93
N THR A 107 18.50 -16.60 -16.46
CA THR A 107 18.87 -15.87 -17.68
C THR A 107 17.75 -16.03 -18.71
N PRO A 108 17.45 -15.02 -19.53
CA PRO A 108 16.42 -15.15 -20.56
C PRO A 108 16.84 -16.26 -21.53
N ASP A 109 16.28 -17.45 -21.33
CA ASP A 109 16.40 -18.53 -22.29
C ASP A 109 15.49 -18.13 -23.45
N GLU A 110 16.08 -17.97 -24.64
CA GLU A 110 15.38 -17.85 -25.92
C GLU A 110 14.72 -19.20 -26.30
N GLY A 111 14.08 -19.85 -25.32
CA GLY A 111 13.35 -21.08 -25.41
C GLY A 111 11.86 -20.78 -25.49
N LYS A 112 11.24 -21.16 -26.61
CA LYS A 112 9.80 -21.11 -26.86
C LYS A 112 8.98 -21.85 -25.79
N GLY A 113 8.68 -21.18 -24.69
CA GLY A 113 7.57 -21.52 -23.80
C GLY A 113 6.44 -20.54 -24.07
N GLU A 114 5.34 -21.01 -24.66
CA GLU A 114 4.14 -20.19 -24.85
C GLU A 114 3.61 -19.76 -23.48
N GLY A 115 3.95 -18.54 -23.05
CA GLY A 115 3.30 -17.91 -21.91
C GLY A 115 1.79 -17.80 -22.19
N ILE A 116 0.96 -18.20 -21.23
CA ILE A 116 -0.50 -18.09 -21.35
C ILE A 116 -0.85 -16.61 -21.39
N SER A 117 -1.58 -16.16 -22.41
CA SER A 117 -1.97 -14.74 -22.53
C SER A 117 -2.95 -14.33 -21.44
N PHE A 118 -3.11 -13.01 -21.25
CA PHE A 118 -4.10 -12.44 -20.34
C PHE A 118 -5.52 -13.01 -20.55
N GLN A 119 -6.02 -12.89 -21.78
CA GLN A 119 -7.36 -13.35 -22.16
C GLN A 119 -7.52 -14.85 -21.95
N GLN A 120 -6.50 -15.63 -22.27
CA GLN A 120 -6.52 -17.08 -22.07
C GLN A 120 -6.52 -17.43 -20.58
N SER A 121 -5.80 -16.67 -19.75
CA SER A 121 -5.78 -16.84 -18.29
C SER A 121 -7.15 -16.55 -17.67
N LEU A 122 -7.82 -15.47 -18.07
CA LEU A 122 -9.20 -15.19 -17.65
C LEU A 122 -10.18 -16.28 -18.09
N GLN A 123 -10.10 -16.69 -19.37
CA GLN A 123 -10.96 -17.76 -19.90
C GLN A 123 -10.74 -19.09 -19.17
N ASN A 124 -9.49 -19.43 -18.85
CA ASN A 124 -9.16 -20.62 -18.07
C ASN A 124 -9.79 -20.56 -16.68
N LEU A 125 -9.66 -19.45 -15.95
CA LEU A 125 -10.29 -19.28 -14.64
C LEU A 125 -11.82 -19.41 -14.74
N HIS A 126 -12.44 -18.69 -15.68
CA HIS A 126 -13.87 -18.81 -15.92
C HIS A 126 -14.30 -20.23 -16.22
N HIS A 127 -13.56 -20.96 -17.05
CA HIS A 127 -13.84 -22.35 -17.37
C HIS A 127 -13.75 -23.27 -16.14
N ILE A 128 -12.68 -23.15 -15.36
CA ILE A 128 -12.43 -23.93 -14.14
C ILE A 128 -13.56 -23.74 -13.12
N PHE A 129 -14.06 -22.51 -12.99
CA PHE A 129 -15.06 -22.14 -12.00
C PHE A 129 -16.52 -22.15 -12.52
N ARG A 130 -16.76 -22.43 -13.82
CA ARG A 130 -18.08 -22.26 -14.49
C ARG A 130 -19.22 -23.11 -13.95
N SER A 131 -18.98 -24.23 -13.26
CA SER A 131 -20.05 -25.23 -13.04
C SER A 131 -19.89 -26.14 -11.82
N SER A 132 -19.18 -25.69 -10.79
CA SER A 132 -18.72 -26.61 -9.75
C SER A 132 -19.56 -26.54 -8.48
N LYS A 133 -20.27 -27.62 -8.16
CA LYS A 133 -21.01 -27.78 -6.89
C LYS A 133 -20.08 -27.99 -5.68
N ASN A 134 -18.84 -28.44 -5.91
CA ASN A 134 -17.82 -28.60 -4.88
C ASN A 134 -16.60 -27.77 -5.29
N ILE A 135 -16.42 -26.61 -4.66
CA ILE A 135 -15.38 -25.64 -5.00
C ILE A 135 -13.99 -26.09 -4.52
N GLU A 136 -13.91 -26.83 -3.41
CA GLU A 136 -12.66 -27.30 -2.83
C GLU A 136 -11.97 -28.32 -3.74
N SER A 137 -12.75 -29.25 -4.31
CA SER A 137 -12.21 -30.25 -5.23
C SER A 137 -11.76 -29.63 -6.54
N VAL A 138 -12.42 -28.58 -7.02
CA VAL A 138 -12.00 -27.85 -8.23
C VAL A 138 -10.63 -27.26 -8.04
N ILE A 139 -10.42 -26.54 -6.94
CA ILE A 139 -9.14 -25.91 -6.67
C ILE A 139 -8.06 -26.97 -6.54
N SER A 140 -8.31 -28.01 -5.74
CA SER A 140 -7.33 -29.09 -5.54
C SER A 140 -6.95 -29.79 -6.85
N ASN A 141 -7.91 -30.01 -7.75
CA ASN A 141 -7.68 -30.69 -9.03
C ASN A 141 -7.06 -29.79 -10.11
N ASN A 142 -7.15 -28.46 -9.97
CA ASN A 142 -6.70 -27.51 -10.98
C ASN A 142 -5.68 -26.50 -10.43
N TYR A 143 -5.09 -26.78 -9.26
CA TYR A 143 -4.28 -25.80 -8.52
C TYR A 143 -3.17 -25.20 -9.39
N ASP A 144 -2.35 -26.02 -10.05
CA ASP A 144 -1.27 -25.56 -10.93
C ASP A 144 -1.76 -24.70 -12.10
N ALA A 145 -2.93 -25.01 -12.65
CA ALA A 145 -3.52 -24.25 -13.75
C ALA A 145 -4.06 -22.89 -13.27
N ILE A 146 -4.65 -22.86 -12.06
CA ILE A 146 -5.10 -21.64 -11.41
C ILE A 146 -3.89 -20.76 -11.09
N GLU A 147 -2.86 -21.32 -10.44
CA GLU A 147 -1.59 -20.66 -10.12
C GLU A 147 -0.98 -19.97 -11.35
N LYS A 148 -0.73 -20.73 -12.42
CA LYS A 148 -0.16 -20.20 -13.66
C LYS A 148 -1.01 -19.10 -14.30
N SER A 149 -2.34 -19.26 -14.25
CA SER A 149 -3.25 -18.23 -14.76
C SER A 149 -3.14 -16.97 -13.91
N LEU A 150 -3.18 -17.07 -12.58
CA LEU A 150 -3.07 -15.93 -11.67
C LEU A 150 -1.71 -15.22 -11.78
N ASP A 151 -0.61 -15.94 -11.95
CA ASP A 151 0.72 -15.35 -12.15
C ASP A 151 0.81 -14.56 -13.46
N SER A 152 0.28 -15.11 -14.54
CA SER A 152 0.19 -14.39 -15.82
C SER A 152 -0.68 -13.12 -15.69
N LEU A 153 -1.79 -13.22 -14.96
CA LEU A 153 -2.65 -12.07 -14.69
C LEU A 153 -1.95 -11.00 -13.85
N ILE A 154 -1.22 -11.39 -12.79
CA ILE A 154 -0.46 -10.46 -11.95
C ILE A 154 0.59 -9.74 -12.78
N TYR A 155 1.36 -10.48 -13.58
CA TYR A 155 2.39 -9.90 -14.44
C TYR A 155 1.80 -8.84 -15.38
N SER A 156 0.60 -9.10 -15.90
CA SER A 156 -0.11 -8.19 -16.80
C SER A 156 -0.82 -7.04 -16.08
N ALA A 157 -1.09 -7.16 -14.79
CA ALA A 157 -1.96 -6.22 -14.04
C ALA A 157 -1.37 -4.84 -13.80
N HIS A 158 -0.10 -4.63 -14.12
CA HIS A 158 0.55 -3.31 -14.11
C HIS A 158 0.23 -2.48 -15.36
N ASP A 159 -0.30 -3.10 -16.44
CA ASP A 159 -0.70 -2.39 -17.65
C ASP A 159 -2.10 -1.78 -17.48
N ILE A 160 -2.24 -0.50 -17.81
CA ILE A 160 -3.51 0.24 -17.77
C ILE A 160 -4.55 -0.41 -18.69
N GLU A 161 -4.16 -0.89 -19.87
CA GLU A 161 -5.08 -1.52 -20.82
C GLU A 161 -5.63 -2.85 -20.29
N PHE A 162 -4.80 -3.61 -19.57
CA PHE A 162 -5.25 -4.82 -18.86
C PHE A 162 -6.34 -4.47 -17.85
N GLY A 163 -6.12 -3.42 -17.05
CA GLY A 163 -7.09 -3.04 -16.02
C GLY A 163 -8.46 -2.72 -16.64
N ARG A 164 -8.47 -2.05 -17.79
CA ARG A 164 -9.69 -1.71 -18.53
C ARG A 164 -10.37 -2.97 -19.05
N GLU A 165 -9.64 -3.84 -19.72
CA GLU A 165 -10.18 -5.09 -20.27
C GLU A 165 -10.72 -6.01 -19.15
N PHE A 166 -9.99 -6.13 -18.04
CA PHE A 166 -10.40 -6.92 -16.87
C PHE A 166 -11.72 -6.42 -16.28
N THR A 167 -11.88 -5.11 -16.10
CA THR A 167 -13.06 -4.50 -15.47
C THR A 167 -14.24 -4.29 -16.42
N ALA A 168 -14.00 -4.25 -17.74
CA ALA A 168 -15.05 -4.08 -18.75
C ALA A 168 -16.05 -5.26 -18.77
N ASP A 169 -15.60 -6.48 -18.44
CA ASP A 169 -16.49 -7.62 -18.24
C ASP A 169 -16.76 -7.86 -16.75
N ASN A 170 -17.95 -7.47 -16.30
CA ASN A 170 -18.44 -7.69 -14.93
C ASN A 170 -18.34 -9.15 -14.48
N SER A 171 -18.37 -10.12 -15.41
CA SER A 171 -18.21 -11.53 -15.08
C SER A 171 -16.88 -11.83 -14.38
N ASN A 172 -15.80 -11.09 -14.71
CA ASN A 172 -14.49 -11.22 -14.09
C ASN A 172 -14.54 -10.81 -12.62
N ILE A 173 -15.15 -9.66 -12.33
CA ILE A 173 -15.32 -9.14 -10.97
C ILE A 173 -16.21 -10.06 -10.15
N ILE A 174 -17.32 -10.54 -10.75
CA ILE A 174 -18.23 -11.51 -10.11
C ILE A 174 -17.46 -12.78 -9.74
N LEU A 175 -16.69 -13.32 -10.68
CA LEU A 175 -15.88 -14.52 -10.45
C LEU A 175 -14.89 -14.31 -9.30
N PHE A 176 -14.10 -13.23 -9.35
CA PHE A 176 -13.05 -12.98 -8.36
C PHE A 176 -13.63 -12.81 -6.96
N PHE A 177 -14.68 -12.00 -6.80
CA PHE A 177 -15.34 -11.83 -5.50
C PHE A 177 -16.07 -13.10 -5.03
N SER A 178 -16.59 -13.91 -5.95
CA SER A 178 -17.18 -15.21 -5.58
C SER A 178 -16.14 -16.17 -4.99
N ILE A 179 -14.87 -16.07 -5.41
CA ILE A 179 -13.76 -16.88 -4.87
C ILE A 179 -13.26 -16.27 -3.55
N ILE A 180 -12.98 -14.96 -3.53
CA ILE A 180 -12.46 -14.24 -2.36
C ILE A 180 -13.39 -14.44 -1.15
N ASN A 181 -14.70 -14.23 -1.35
CA ASN A 181 -15.69 -14.30 -0.29
C ASN A 181 -16.14 -15.73 0.05
N ASN A 182 -15.66 -16.77 -0.65
CA ASN A 182 -16.08 -18.14 -0.36
C ASN A 182 -15.37 -18.67 0.90
N PRO A 183 -16.10 -19.02 1.97
CA PRO A 183 -15.48 -19.54 3.19
C PRO A 183 -14.90 -20.95 3.01
N ASN A 184 -15.36 -21.71 2.01
CA ASN A 184 -14.86 -23.07 1.73
C ASN A 184 -13.54 -23.05 0.94
N ILE A 185 -13.09 -21.88 0.46
CA ILE A 185 -11.80 -21.75 -0.22
C ILE A 185 -10.76 -21.33 0.81
N ALA A 186 -9.92 -22.29 1.22
CA ALA A 186 -8.91 -22.11 2.25
C ALA A 186 -7.54 -21.61 1.72
N GLN A 187 -7.33 -21.66 0.40
CA GLN A 187 -6.10 -21.25 -0.27
C GLN A 187 -5.95 -19.73 -0.24
N ILE A 188 -5.10 -19.25 0.67
CA ILE A 188 -4.88 -17.82 0.92
C ILE A 188 -4.12 -17.17 -0.24
N ASP A 189 -3.13 -17.88 -0.77
CA ASP A 189 -2.35 -17.52 -1.95
C ASP A 189 -3.27 -17.17 -3.14
N ILE A 190 -4.28 -17.98 -3.43
CA ILE A 190 -5.27 -17.69 -4.47
C ILE A 190 -6.01 -16.38 -4.17
N LYS A 191 -6.54 -16.22 -2.95
CA LYS A 191 -7.31 -15.02 -2.56
C LYS A 191 -6.45 -13.75 -2.58
N GLU A 192 -5.22 -13.85 -2.12
CA GLU A 192 -4.21 -12.79 -2.12
C GLU A 192 -3.92 -12.32 -3.55
N LYS A 193 -3.63 -13.27 -4.46
CA LYS A 193 -3.37 -12.96 -5.88
C LYS A 193 -4.57 -12.29 -6.55
N LEU A 194 -5.79 -12.75 -6.29
CA LEU A 194 -7.02 -12.14 -6.82
C LEU A 194 -7.19 -10.69 -6.34
N LEU A 195 -6.99 -10.43 -5.05
CA LEU A 195 -7.05 -9.07 -4.49
C LEU A 195 -5.94 -8.17 -5.07
N ARG A 196 -4.76 -8.75 -5.34
CA ARG A 196 -3.63 -8.05 -5.96
C ARG A 196 -3.90 -7.67 -7.41
N ILE A 197 -4.49 -8.57 -8.19
CA ILE A 197 -4.94 -8.28 -9.55
C ILE A 197 -5.98 -7.15 -9.52
N ILE A 198 -7.02 -7.25 -8.69
CA ILE A 198 -8.05 -6.20 -8.57
C ILE A 198 -7.41 -4.85 -8.23
N GLY A 199 -6.57 -4.82 -7.18
CA GLY A 199 -5.94 -3.59 -6.71
C GLY A 199 -5.01 -2.94 -7.72
N SER A 200 -4.30 -3.74 -8.52
CA SER A 200 -3.40 -3.25 -9.57
C SER A 200 -4.20 -2.75 -10.78
N SER A 201 -5.25 -3.47 -11.21
CA SER A 201 -6.11 -3.10 -12.34
C SER A 201 -6.76 -1.72 -12.20
N ILE A 202 -7.19 -1.35 -10.99
CA ILE A 202 -7.97 -0.13 -10.75
C ILE A 202 -7.12 1.04 -10.27
N ARG A 203 -5.85 0.80 -9.90
CA ARG A 203 -4.95 1.84 -9.43
C ARG A 203 -4.62 2.79 -10.57
N ASN A 204 -4.74 4.09 -10.33
CA ASN A 204 -4.45 5.15 -11.29
C ASN A 204 -5.12 4.92 -12.66
N ASN A 205 -6.28 4.26 -12.65
CA ASN A 205 -7.01 3.85 -13.85
C ASN A 205 -8.48 4.25 -13.72
N GLU A 206 -8.80 5.46 -14.17
CA GLU A 206 -10.13 6.05 -14.01
C GLU A 206 -11.23 5.20 -14.65
N GLU A 207 -11.01 4.67 -15.85
CA GLU A 207 -11.99 3.84 -16.55
C GLU A 207 -12.24 2.52 -15.79
N SER A 208 -11.18 1.88 -15.29
CA SER A 208 -11.32 0.67 -14.47
C SER A 208 -12.04 0.94 -13.15
N LEU A 209 -11.78 2.08 -12.53
CA LEU A 209 -12.52 2.54 -11.36
C LEU A 209 -14.00 2.77 -11.68
N GLN A 210 -14.33 3.41 -12.81
CA GLN A 210 -15.72 3.61 -13.22
C GLN A 210 -16.43 2.28 -13.50
N ASN A 211 -15.75 1.33 -14.15
CA ASN A 211 -16.29 0.01 -14.46
C ASN A 211 -16.54 -0.81 -13.19
N ILE A 212 -15.55 -0.92 -12.29
CA ILE A 212 -15.68 -1.74 -11.07
C ILE A 212 -16.76 -1.18 -10.13
N MET A 213 -17.00 0.13 -10.15
CA MET A 213 -18.03 0.80 -9.35
C MET A 213 -19.46 0.52 -9.84
N GLN A 214 -19.63 -0.05 -11.03
CA GLN A 214 -20.95 -0.48 -11.53
C GLN A 214 -21.34 -1.89 -11.03
N TYR A 215 -20.45 -2.58 -10.32
CA TYR A 215 -20.70 -3.91 -9.77
C TYR A 215 -21.94 -3.96 -8.86
N ASN A 216 -22.89 -4.86 -9.13
CA ASN A 216 -24.07 -5.16 -8.31
C ASN A 216 -24.90 -3.94 -7.82
N HIS A 217 -25.09 -2.92 -8.67
CA HIS A 217 -25.89 -1.70 -8.41
C HIS A 217 -25.21 -0.58 -7.59
N GLY A 218 -23.89 -0.41 -7.72
CA GLY A 218 -23.17 0.76 -7.19
C GLY A 218 -21.98 0.38 -6.31
N GLY A 219 -21.16 1.36 -5.92
CA GLY A 219 -19.97 1.15 -5.09
C GLY A 219 -20.24 0.55 -3.73
N ASP A 220 -21.39 0.89 -3.15
CA ASP A 220 -21.82 0.45 -1.83
C ASP A 220 -21.78 -1.07 -1.58
N PRO A 221 -22.40 -1.94 -2.41
CA PRO A 221 -22.24 -3.39 -2.31
C PRO A 221 -20.78 -3.86 -2.33
N LEU A 222 -19.94 -3.24 -3.16
CA LEU A 222 -18.52 -3.58 -3.28
C LEU A 222 -17.77 -3.21 -2.00
N LEU A 223 -17.89 -1.97 -1.53
CA LEU A 223 -17.24 -1.50 -0.30
C LEU A 223 -17.74 -2.29 0.92
N ASN A 224 -19.05 -2.55 1.04
CA ASN A 224 -19.59 -3.40 2.10
C ASN A 224 -19.02 -4.83 2.05
N SER A 225 -18.86 -5.41 0.87
CA SER A 225 -18.22 -6.72 0.72
C SER A 225 -16.78 -6.71 1.23
N LEU A 226 -16.00 -5.67 0.90
CA LEU A 226 -14.60 -5.53 1.33
C LEU A 226 -14.50 -5.34 2.85
N ILE A 227 -15.36 -4.49 3.43
CA ILE A 227 -15.42 -4.25 4.89
C ILE A 227 -15.82 -5.54 5.62
N SER A 228 -16.87 -6.22 5.14
CA SER A 228 -17.32 -7.50 5.69
C SER A 228 -16.22 -8.55 5.65
N PHE A 229 -15.47 -8.61 4.55
CA PHE A 229 -14.33 -9.49 4.42
C PHE A 229 -13.24 -9.19 5.46
N ILE A 230 -12.88 -7.91 5.67
CA ILE A 230 -11.93 -7.51 6.72
C ILE A 230 -12.45 -7.92 8.11
N ASP A 231 -13.72 -7.68 8.41
CA ASP A 231 -14.31 -8.01 9.71
C ASP A 231 -14.31 -9.51 9.98
N ILE A 232 -14.60 -10.33 8.96
CA ILE A 232 -14.50 -11.80 9.04
C ILE A 232 -13.07 -12.24 9.34
N GLN A 233 -12.08 -11.66 8.66
CA GLN A 233 -10.67 -12.01 8.91
C GLN A 233 -10.21 -11.59 10.32
N LEU A 234 -10.74 -10.50 10.87
CA LEU A 234 -10.40 -10.05 12.23
C LEU A 234 -11.10 -10.83 13.35
N THR A 235 -12.28 -11.40 13.08
CA THR A 235 -13.10 -12.11 14.07
C THR A 235 -12.96 -13.65 14.00
N SER A 236 -12.28 -14.13 12.96
CA SER A 236 -11.82 -15.51 12.79
C SER A 236 -11.09 -15.98 14.06
N SER A 237 -11.70 -16.91 14.78
CA SER A 237 -11.24 -17.38 16.11
C SER A 237 -10.08 -18.39 16.01
N THR A 238 -9.40 -18.43 14.86
CA THR A 238 -8.47 -19.50 14.51
C THR A 238 -7.01 -19.10 14.75
N ALA A 239 -6.13 -20.09 14.88
CA ALA A 239 -4.67 -19.92 15.01
C ALA A 239 -3.98 -19.28 13.77
N LYS A 240 -4.75 -18.74 12.80
CA LYS A 240 -4.28 -18.15 11.53
C LYS A 240 -4.11 -16.62 11.59
N ALA A 241 -3.99 -16.04 12.79
CA ALA A 241 -3.94 -14.59 12.99
C ALA A 241 -2.90 -13.84 12.10
N TYR A 242 -1.77 -14.45 11.74
CA TYR A 242 -0.81 -13.84 10.80
C TYR A 242 -1.28 -13.84 9.35
N VAL A 243 -1.87 -14.96 8.91
CA VAL A 243 -2.35 -15.17 7.54
C VAL A 243 -3.53 -14.25 7.21
N ASP A 244 -4.39 -14.03 8.20
CA ASP A 244 -5.55 -13.15 8.09
C ASP A 244 -5.10 -11.69 7.82
N GLN A 245 -3.92 -11.28 8.32
CA GLN A 245 -3.36 -9.94 8.08
C GLN A 245 -2.90 -9.74 6.64
N ILE A 246 -2.44 -10.78 5.94
CA ILE A 246 -2.05 -10.67 4.52
C ILE A 246 -3.27 -10.30 3.69
N LEU A 247 -4.37 -11.02 3.90
CA LEU A 247 -5.63 -10.75 3.20
C LEU A 247 -6.17 -9.36 3.55
N ILE A 248 -6.14 -8.96 4.83
CA ILE A 248 -6.53 -7.59 5.24
C ILE A 248 -5.66 -6.55 4.55
N LYS A 249 -4.32 -6.72 4.51
CA LYS A 249 -3.39 -5.79 3.83
C LYS A 249 -3.80 -5.57 2.37
N ARG A 250 -4.09 -6.66 1.65
CA ARG A 250 -4.52 -6.59 0.24
C ARG A 250 -5.90 -5.97 0.08
N THR A 251 -6.85 -6.29 0.95
CA THR A 251 -8.19 -5.68 0.93
C THR A 251 -8.14 -4.17 1.19
N VAL A 252 -7.35 -3.72 2.18
CA VAL A 252 -7.11 -2.28 2.42
C VAL A 252 -6.42 -1.64 1.21
N GLY A 253 -5.55 -2.39 0.53
CA GLY A 253 -4.95 -1.95 -0.72
C GLY A 253 -5.97 -1.67 -1.83
N VAL A 254 -6.99 -2.53 -1.98
CA VAL A 254 -8.11 -2.32 -2.92
C VAL A 254 -8.94 -1.10 -2.50
N LEU A 255 -9.26 -0.96 -1.20
CA LEU A 255 -9.95 0.22 -0.69
C LEU A 255 -9.19 1.52 -1.01
N ASN A 256 -7.85 1.51 -0.89
CA ASN A 256 -7.04 2.69 -1.22
C ASN A 256 -7.07 3.08 -2.69
N ALA A 257 -7.18 2.10 -3.58
CA ALA A 257 -7.33 2.44 -5.00
C ALA A 257 -8.74 2.98 -5.28
N LEU A 258 -9.77 2.47 -4.61
CA LEU A 258 -11.16 2.86 -4.82
C LEU A 258 -11.48 4.30 -4.40
N ILE A 259 -10.88 4.83 -3.33
CA ILE A 259 -11.22 6.17 -2.80
C ILE A 259 -10.98 7.33 -3.79
N TYR A 260 -10.18 7.12 -4.83
CA TYR A 260 -9.98 8.09 -5.91
C TYR A 260 -11.18 8.20 -6.86
N ASN A 261 -12.15 7.29 -6.77
CA ASN A 261 -13.45 7.44 -7.41
C ASN A 261 -14.41 8.25 -6.52
N LYS A 262 -15.01 9.32 -7.07
CA LYS A 262 -15.94 10.19 -6.32
C LYS A 262 -17.13 9.46 -5.70
N GLY A 263 -17.70 8.48 -6.42
CA GLY A 263 -18.80 7.66 -5.89
C GLY A 263 -18.34 6.79 -4.73
N ALA A 264 -17.16 6.16 -4.86
CA ALA A 264 -16.57 5.36 -3.79
C ALA A 264 -16.22 6.20 -2.57
N LEU A 265 -15.72 7.43 -2.77
CA LEU A 265 -15.42 8.35 -1.67
C LEU A 265 -16.67 8.71 -0.87
N ALA A 266 -17.77 9.03 -1.55
CA ALA A 266 -19.06 9.29 -0.91
C ALA A 266 -19.56 8.06 -0.14
N ASP A 267 -19.44 6.87 -0.75
CA ASP A 267 -19.80 5.60 -0.11
C ASP A 267 -18.89 5.30 1.10
N PHE A 268 -17.60 5.66 1.03
CA PHE A 268 -16.64 5.51 2.12
C PHE A 268 -17.02 6.33 3.36
N GLU A 269 -17.43 7.59 3.16
CA GLU A 269 -17.97 8.46 4.22
C GLU A 269 -19.28 7.90 4.77
N ARG A 270 -20.22 7.57 3.89
CA ARG A 270 -21.56 7.05 4.23
C ARG A 270 -21.50 5.76 5.05
N LEU A 271 -20.57 4.87 4.70
CA LEU A 271 -20.32 3.60 5.39
C LEU A 271 -19.41 3.73 6.62
N LYS A 272 -18.91 4.94 6.91
CA LYS A 272 -18.03 5.23 8.05
C LYS A 272 -16.81 4.33 8.09
N ILE A 273 -16.16 4.12 6.94
CA ILE A 273 -15.02 3.20 6.82
C ILE A 273 -13.83 3.70 7.66
N LYS A 274 -13.65 5.03 7.78
CA LYS A 274 -12.67 5.63 8.70
C LYS A 274 -12.85 5.17 10.14
N ASP A 275 -14.08 5.23 10.66
CA ASP A 275 -14.40 4.77 12.02
C ASP A 275 -14.21 3.26 12.14
N PHE A 276 -14.65 2.50 11.12
CA PHE A 276 -14.50 1.04 11.10
C PHE A 276 -13.04 0.61 11.25
N LEU A 277 -12.13 1.21 10.47
CA LEU A 277 -10.69 0.92 10.50
C LEU A 277 -10.03 1.41 11.80
N SER A 278 -10.38 2.62 12.25
CA SER A 278 -9.81 3.21 13.46
C SER A 278 -10.14 2.38 14.70
N ASN A 279 -11.39 1.92 14.83
CA ASN A 279 -11.83 1.09 15.97
C ASN A 279 -11.18 -0.30 16.00
N ARG A 280 -10.66 -0.78 14.87
CA ARG A 280 -10.01 -2.10 14.72
C ARG A 280 -8.49 -1.98 14.64
N PHE A 281 -7.93 -0.77 14.70
CA PHE A 281 -6.51 -0.52 14.45
C PHE A 281 -5.58 -1.32 15.36
N ASN A 282 -5.98 -1.54 16.62
CA ASN A 282 -5.19 -2.31 17.60
C ASN A 282 -5.10 -3.80 17.28
N LEU A 283 -5.98 -4.34 16.43
CA LEU A 283 -5.99 -5.74 16.00
C LEU A 283 -5.06 -6.01 14.80
N LEU A 284 -4.44 -4.95 14.27
CA LEU A 284 -3.64 -4.99 13.04
C LEU A 284 -2.14 -5.09 13.35
N ASN A 285 -1.41 -5.83 12.51
CA ASN A 285 0.04 -5.84 12.55
C ASN A 285 0.64 -4.52 12.00
N SER A 286 1.96 -4.35 12.07
CA SER A 286 2.64 -3.13 11.62
C SER A 286 2.36 -2.78 10.16
N ASP A 287 2.32 -3.77 9.28
CA ASP A 287 2.25 -3.54 7.83
C ASP A 287 0.85 -3.17 7.40
N VAL A 288 -0.16 -3.81 7.98
CA VAL A 288 -1.56 -3.43 7.76
C VAL A 288 -1.82 -2.06 8.36
N LYS A 289 -1.27 -1.74 9.55
CA LYS A 289 -1.39 -0.42 10.16
C LYS A 289 -0.85 0.68 9.25
N LYS A 290 0.35 0.52 8.70
CA LYS A 290 0.92 1.45 7.70
C LYS A 290 -0.04 1.63 6.53
N ARG A 291 -0.60 0.55 6.00
CA ARG A 291 -1.53 0.62 4.86
C ARG A 291 -2.85 1.32 5.20
N CYS A 292 -3.38 1.11 6.40
CA CYS A 292 -4.54 1.85 6.89
C CYS A 292 -4.24 3.33 7.07
N ILE A 293 -3.07 3.69 7.61
CA ILE A 293 -2.67 5.10 7.76
C ILE A 293 -2.64 5.79 6.40
N ASN A 294 -2.02 5.17 5.38
CA ASN A 294 -1.98 5.74 4.03
C ASN A 294 -3.40 5.98 3.49
N LEU A 295 -4.27 4.98 3.60
CA LEU A 295 -5.68 5.11 3.21
C LEU A 295 -6.40 6.25 3.93
N LEU A 296 -6.20 6.39 5.23
CA LEU A 296 -6.86 7.44 6.01
C LEU A 296 -6.31 8.83 5.69
N ASN A 297 -5.01 8.95 5.41
CA ASN A 297 -4.39 10.20 4.98
C ASN A 297 -4.89 10.60 3.59
N ASP A 298 -4.89 9.67 2.63
CA ASP A 298 -5.41 9.89 1.28
C ASP A 298 -6.88 10.31 1.33
N TYR A 299 -7.69 9.64 2.17
CA TYR A 299 -9.08 10.02 2.41
C TYR A 299 -9.23 11.44 2.95
N ASP A 300 -8.46 11.81 3.99
CA ASP A 300 -8.54 13.14 4.61
C ASP A 300 -8.13 14.25 3.63
N LEU A 301 -7.14 13.99 2.76
CA LEU A 301 -6.75 14.90 1.68
C LEU A 301 -7.89 15.09 0.67
N LEU A 302 -8.48 14.00 0.19
CA LEU A 302 -9.54 14.04 -0.83
C LEU A 302 -10.82 14.71 -0.33
N ILE A 303 -11.18 14.55 0.94
CA ILE A 303 -12.33 15.24 1.55
C ILE A 303 -12.04 16.74 1.72
N GLY A 304 -10.83 17.12 2.14
CA GLY A 304 -10.44 18.53 2.25
C GLY A 304 -10.48 19.27 0.90
N GLU A 305 -10.11 18.61 -0.19
CA GLU A 305 -10.25 19.13 -1.55
C GLU A 305 -11.71 19.20 -2.03
N HIS A 306 -12.56 18.29 -1.55
CA HIS A 306 -13.99 18.30 -1.87
C HIS A 306 -14.68 19.50 -1.21
N ASP A 307 -14.47 19.70 0.08
CA ASP A 307 -15.10 20.79 0.85
C ASP A 307 -14.72 22.17 0.32
N THR A 308 -13.44 22.39 0.01
CA THR A 308 -12.94 23.67 -0.54
C THR A 308 -13.51 24.01 -1.92
N ARG A 309 -13.86 23.01 -2.75
CA ARG A 309 -14.50 23.24 -4.05
C ARG A 309 -16.01 23.48 -3.96
N SER A 310 -16.68 23.01 -2.90
CA SER A 310 -18.10 23.27 -2.65
C SER A 310 -18.36 24.70 -2.19
N ASP A 311 -17.39 25.34 -1.53
CA ASP A 311 -17.50 26.72 -1.04
C ASP A 311 -17.22 27.79 -2.13
N GLU A 312 -16.78 27.39 -3.32
CA GLU A 312 -16.47 28.26 -4.47
C GLU A 312 -17.59 28.33 -5.54
N LEU A 313 -18.76 27.73 -5.30
CA LEU A 313 -19.94 27.74 -6.18
C LEU A 313 -21.15 28.43 -5.53
#